data_AF-A0A934PP85-F1
#
_entry.id   AF-A0A934PP85-F1
#
_cell.length_a   1.000
_cell.length_b   1.000
_cell.length_c   1.000
_cell.angle_alpha   90.00
_cell.angle_beta   90.00
_cell.angle_gamma   90.00
#
_symmetry.space_group_name_H-M   'P 1'
#
loop_
_entity.id
_entity.type
_entity.pdbx_description
1 polymer ?
#
loop_
_entity_poly.entity_id
_entity_poly.type
_entity_poly.pdbx_seq_one_letter_code
_entity_poly.pdbx_strand_id
1 'polypeptide(L)'
;MLRKAKKPYNLIFLIAGVAILIAGGLLFINHKKDEKQSEKIDPREINRIIDEPSLAYIKQLDKESNNAVFVFTKDFPEFKNLHNRVIILKPFNQDIRFNFDEYVHKDYMGGPIYILMPSYYEGIRAKVMLKCFPGYKGFSLKELSDNYVLFFAKDKR
;
A
#
# COMPACT_ATOMS: atom_id res chain seq x y z
N MET A 1 -25.12 -42.61 -58.82
CA MET A 1 -25.21 -41.69 -57.66
C MET A 1 -23.87 -41.66 -56.92
N LEU A 2 -23.04 -40.63 -57.12
CA LEU A 2 -21.75 -40.48 -56.45
C LEU A 2 -21.92 -39.73 -55.12
N ARG A 3 -21.68 -40.43 -53.99
CA ARG A 3 -21.56 -39.82 -52.64
C ARG A 3 -20.28 -38.98 -52.60
N LYS A 4 -20.42 -37.64 -52.50
CA LYS A 4 -19.30 -36.74 -52.19
C LYS A 4 -18.78 -37.04 -50.78
N ALA A 5 -17.60 -37.63 -50.68
CA ALA A 5 -16.85 -37.72 -49.43
C ALA A 5 -16.48 -36.31 -48.96
N LYS A 6 -17.05 -35.86 -47.84
CA LYS A 6 -16.66 -34.60 -47.18
C LYS A 6 -15.20 -34.75 -46.74
N LYS A 7 -14.33 -33.92 -47.30
CA LYS A 7 -12.90 -33.91 -47.03
C LYS A 7 -12.63 -33.71 -45.52
N PRO A 8 -11.72 -34.48 -44.88
CA PRO A 8 -11.55 -34.53 -43.43
C PRO A 8 -10.88 -33.27 -42.82
N TYR A 9 -10.43 -32.34 -43.66
CA TYR A 9 -9.69 -31.15 -43.24
C TYR A 9 -10.49 -30.27 -42.27
N ASN A 10 -11.82 -30.19 -42.41
CA ASN A 10 -12.66 -29.39 -41.52
C ASN A 10 -12.66 -29.92 -40.08
N LEU A 11 -12.50 -31.24 -39.88
CA LEU A 11 -12.45 -31.83 -38.54
C LEU A 11 -11.11 -31.54 -37.86
N ILE A 12 -10.01 -31.60 -38.63
CA ILE A 12 -8.65 -31.34 -38.14
C ILE A 12 -8.50 -29.87 -37.72
N PHE A 13 -9.00 -28.93 -38.53
CA PHE A 13 -8.98 -27.50 -38.17
C PHE A 13 -9.82 -27.19 -36.93
N LEU A 14 -10.94 -27.89 -36.74
CA LEU A 14 -11.81 -27.70 -35.57
C LEU A 14 -11.14 -28.23 -34.29
N ILE A 15 -10.45 -29.38 -34.37
CA ILE A 15 -9.67 -29.93 -33.25
C ILE A 15 -8.48 -29.03 -32.91
N ALA A 16 -7.77 -28.52 -33.91
CA ALA A 16 -6.65 -27.60 -33.70
C ALA A 16 -7.09 -26.27 -33.06
N GLY A 17 -8.23 -25.72 -33.49
CA GLY A 17 -8.80 -24.51 -32.89
C GLY A 17 -9.19 -24.67 -31.43
N VAL A 18 -9.80 -25.82 -31.07
CA VAL A 18 -10.14 -26.14 -29.68
C VAL A 18 -8.89 -26.32 -28.82
N ALA A 19 -7.83 -26.95 -29.33
CA ALA A 19 -6.57 -27.11 -28.61
C ALA A 19 -5.88 -25.77 -28.31
N ILE A 20 -5.92 -24.81 -29.25
CA ILE A 20 -5.37 -23.47 -29.06
C ILE A 20 -6.18 -22.69 -28.00
N LEU A 21 -7.51 -22.81 -27.99
CA LEU A 21 -8.36 -22.17 -27.00
C LEU A 21 -8.13 -22.74 -25.58
N ILE A 22 -7.94 -24.05 -25.45
CA ILE A 22 -7.63 -24.69 -24.17
C ILE A 22 -6.24 -24.26 -23.67
N ALA A 23 -5.23 -24.26 -24.55
CA ALA A 23 -3.87 -23.82 -24.20
C ALA A 23 -3.83 -22.33 -23.82
N GLY A 24 -4.53 -21.47 -24.57
CA GLY A 24 -4.65 -20.05 -24.27
C GLY A 24 -5.37 -19.79 -22.94
N GLY A 25 -6.46 -20.53 -22.67
CA GLY A 25 -7.18 -20.48 -21.39
C GLY A 25 -6.32 -20.92 -20.20
N LEU A 26 -5.57 -22.01 -20.34
CA LEU A 26 -4.64 -22.49 -19.31
C LEU A 26 -3.51 -21.49 -19.02
N LEU A 27 -2.93 -20.88 -20.05
CA LEU A 27 -1.92 -19.82 -19.89
C LEU A 27 -2.51 -18.58 -19.21
N PHE A 28 -3.74 -18.18 -19.55
CA PHE A 28 -4.41 -17.03 -18.94
C PHE A 28 -4.73 -17.27 -17.45
N ILE A 29 -5.15 -18.48 -17.09
CA ILE A 29 -5.41 -18.86 -15.69
C ILE A 29 -4.10 -18.93 -14.89
N ASN A 30 -3.03 -19.47 -15.46
CA ASN A 30 -1.72 -19.52 -14.79
C ASN A 30 -1.12 -18.12 -14.61
N HIS A 31 -1.24 -17.22 -15.59
CA HIS A 31 -0.74 -15.85 -15.45
C HIS A 31 -1.46 -15.07 -14.34
N LYS A 32 -2.75 -15.35 -14.09
CA LYS A 32 -3.48 -14.78 -12.94
C LYS A 32 -3.06 -15.33 -11.58
N LYS A 33 -2.39 -16.49 -11.54
CA LYS A 33 -1.99 -17.16 -10.30
C LYS A 33 -0.69 -16.61 -9.73
N ASP A 34 0.18 -16.06 -10.58
CA ASP A 34 1.47 -15.49 -10.19
C ASP A 34 1.36 -14.07 -9.59
N GLU A 35 0.18 -13.43 -9.64
CA GLU A 35 -0.05 -12.09 -9.09
C GLU A 35 -0.36 -12.07 -7.58
N LYS A 36 -0.51 -13.24 -6.94
CA LYS A 36 -0.54 -13.32 -5.47
C LYS A 36 0.87 -13.52 -4.93
N GLN A 37 1.74 -12.55 -5.18
CA GLN A 37 2.98 -12.44 -4.43
C GLN A 37 2.55 -12.14 -2.98
N SER A 38 2.65 -13.15 -2.11
CA SER A 38 2.47 -12.99 -0.66
C SER A 38 3.33 -11.81 -0.22
N GLU A 39 2.71 -10.67 0.11
CA GLU A 39 3.41 -9.52 0.72
C GLU A 39 4.19 -10.05 1.91
N LYS A 40 5.52 -10.13 1.79
CA LYS A 40 6.37 -10.64 2.86
C LYS A 40 6.52 -9.54 3.90
N ILE A 41 5.57 -9.51 4.84
CA ILE A 41 5.52 -8.55 5.94
C ILE A 41 6.89 -8.52 6.63
N ASP A 42 7.48 -7.33 6.77
CA ASP A 42 8.75 -7.16 7.47
C ASP A 42 8.61 -7.71 8.90
N PRO A 43 9.49 -8.62 9.36
CA PRO A 43 9.40 -9.21 10.69
C PRO A 43 9.33 -8.18 11.84
N ARG A 44 9.89 -6.98 11.62
CA ARG A 44 9.84 -5.86 12.57
C ARG A 44 8.44 -5.28 12.76
N GLU A 45 7.49 -5.58 11.89
CA GLU A 45 6.12 -5.05 11.91
C GLU A 45 5.16 -5.93 12.73
N ILE A 46 5.40 -7.26 12.76
CA ILE A 46 4.45 -8.27 13.23
C ILE A 46 4.04 -8.02 14.70
N ASN A 47 5.02 -7.91 15.60
CA ASN A 47 4.78 -7.75 17.03
C ASN A 47 5.07 -6.32 17.54
N ARG A 48 5.18 -5.34 16.63
CA ARG A 48 5.48 -3.97 17.05
C ARG A 48 4.31 -3.37 17.83
N ILE A 49 4.63 -2.81 18.98
CA ILE A 49 3.74 -2.01 19.83
C ILE A 49 4.19 -0.55 19.79
N ILE A 50 3.23 0.37 19.95
CA ILE A 50 3.55 1.79 20.12
C ILE A 50 4.17 2.02 21.49
N ASP A 51 5.17 2.89 21.59
CA ASP A 51 5.72 3.26 22.89
C ASP A 51 4.93 4.41 23.54
N GLU A 52 5.04 4.49 24.87
CA GLU A 52 4.33 5.49 25.67
C GLU A 52 4.60 6.95 25.26
N PRO A 53 5.87 7.37 24.99
CA PRO A 53 6.14 8.74 24.57
C PRO A 53 5.41 9.11 23.27
N SER A 54 5.44 8.21 22.28
CA SER A 54 4.80 8.44 20.98
C SER A 54 3.28 8.43 21.10
N LEU A 55 2.73 7.49 21.87
CA LEU A 55 1.31 7.39 22.14
C LEU A 55 0.78 8.66 22.82
N ALA A 56 1.46 9.12 23.88
CA ALA A 56 1.09 10.33 24.61
C ALA A 56 1.14 11.56 23.70
N TYR A 57 2.19 11.67 22.89
CA TYR A 57 2.36 12.79 21.96
C TYR A 57 1.26 12.83 20.90
N ILE A 58 0.93 11.71 20.27
CA ILE A 58 -0.15 11.65 19.27
C ILE A 58 -1.51 12.00 19.90
N LYS A 59 -1.81 11.49 21.10
CA LYS A 59 -3.06 11.82 21.81
C LYS A 59 -3.15 13.30 22.18
N GLN A 60 -2.04 13.92 22.57
CA GLN A 60 -1.99 15.36 22.81
C GLN A 60 -2.22 16.13 21.50
N LEU A 61 -1.52 15.76 20.44
CA LEU A 61 -1.60 16.42 19.15
C LEU A 61 -2.99 16.32 18.51
N ASP A 62 -3.65 15.17 18.70
CA ASP A 62 -5.05 14.98 18.32
C ASP A 62 -5.90 16.05 19.01
N LYS A 63 -5.85 16.16 20.35
CA LYS A 63 -6.62 17.16 21.13
C LYS A 63 -6.36 18.61 20.72
N GLU A 64 -5.14 18.93 20.34
CA GLU A 64 -4.74 20.30 19.98
C GLU A 64 -5.03 20.66 18.52
N SER A 65 -5.09 19.66 17.63
CA SER A 65 -5.25 19.87 16.20
C SER A 65 -6.69 19.63 15.76
N ASN A 66 -7.22 20.54 14.95
CA ASN A 66 -8.50 20.35 14.27
C ASN A 66 -8.28 20.02 12.80
N ASN A 67 -9.08 19.09 12.28
CA ASN A 67 -9.08 18.66 10.87
C ASN A 67 -7.74 18.08 10.38
N ALA A 68 -6.92 17.58 11.29
CA ALA A 68 -5.63 16.97 10.97
C ALA A 68 -5.81 15.59 10.32
N VAL A 69 -4.75 15.13 9.67
CA VAL A 69 -4.63 13.79 9.12
C VAL A 69 -3.48 13.09 9.81
N PHE A 70 -3.79 12.03 10.55
CA PHE A 70 -2.82 11.13 11.14
C PHE A 70 -2.58 9.94 10.22
N VAL A 71 -1.33 9.62 9.99
CA VAL A 71 -0.92 8.49 9.16
C VAL A 71 -0.08 7.55 10.01
N PHE A 72 -0.45 6.28 10.01
CA PHE A 72 0.24 5.23 10.73
C PHE A 72 0.65 4.10 9.77
N THR A 73 1.79 3.47 10.02
CA THR A 73 2.25 2.29 9.27
C THR A 73 1.64 0.98 9.77
N LYS A 74 0.84 1.04 10.85
CA LYS A 74 0.17 -0.08 11.50
C LYS A 74 -1.09 0.43 12.19
N ASP A 75 -2.13 -0.40 12.18
CA ASP A 75 -3.34 -0.16 12.98
C ASP A 75 -3.05 -0.49 14.45
N PHE A 76 -2.78 0.55 15.24
CA PHE A 76 -2.57 0.44 16.67
C PHE A 76 -3.91 0.56 17.40
N PRO A 77 -4.32 -0.43 18.22
CA PRO A 77 -5.58 -0.38 18.97
C PRO A 77 -5.77 0.90 19.79
N GLU A 78 -4.68 1.47 20.27
CA GLU A 78 -4.63 2.67 21.10
C GLU A 78 -5.07 3.94 20.35
N PHE A 79 -5.07 3.92 19.02
CA PHE A 79 -5.47 5.04 18.14
C PHE A 79 -6.89 4.91 17.57
N LYS A 80 -7.66 3.90 17.98
CA LYS A 80 -9.04 3.68 17.46
C LYS A 80 -10.02 4.82 17.75
N ASN A 81 -9.76 5.62 18.79
CA ASN A 81 -10.67 6.66 19.28
C ASN A 81 -10.12 8.08 19.04
N LEU A 82 -9.18 8.26 18.11
CA LEU A 82 -8.75 9.60 17.71
C LEU A 82 -9.90 10.32 17.01
N HIS A 83 -10.08 11.63 17.26
CA HIS A 83 -11.16 12.39 16.62
C HIS A 83 -10.79 12.94 15.25
N ASN A 84 -9.50 13.10 14.95
CA ASN A 84 -9.03 13.49 13.63
C ASN A 84 -9.02 12.30 12.66
N ARG A 85 -8.82 12.62 11.37
CA ARG A 85 -8.79 11.60 10.30
C ARG A 85 -7.57 10.71 10.45
N VAL A 86 -7.74 9.41 10.28
CA VAL A 86 -6.67 8.42 10.36
C VAL A 86 -6.53 7.68 9.02
N ILE A 87 -5.30 7.55 8.54
CA ILE A 87 -4.91 6.73 7.40
C ILE A 87 -3.96 5.65 7.90
N ILE A 88 -4.29 4.39 7.65
CA ILE A 88 -3.37 3.28 7.88
C ILE A 88 -2.73 2.92 6.56
N LEU A 89 -1.43 3.20 6.45
CA LEU A 89 -0.62 2.75 5.32
C LEU A 89 -0.03 1.38 5.63
N LYS A 90 -0.08 0.50 4.64
CA LYS A 90 0.64 -0.76 4.73
C LYS A 90 2.15 -0.49 4.82
N PRO A 91 2.87 -1.22 5.68
CA PRO A 91 4.31 -1.09 5.75
C PRO A 91 4.95 -1.50 4.43
N PHE A 92 6.03 -0.81 4.05
CA PHE A 92 6.75 -1.15 2.84
C PHE A 92 7.54 -2.43 3.05
N ASN A 93 7.31 -3.41 2.17
CA ASN A 93 8.15 -4.60 2.13
C ASN A 93 9.59 -4.19 1.76
N GLN A 94 10.55 -5.03 2.16
CA GLN A 94 11.97 -4.77 1.89
C GLN A 94 12.30 -4.78 0.39
N ASP A 95 11.42 -5.38 -0.43
CA ASP A 95 11.56 -5.44 -1.87
C ASP A 95 11.02 -4.16 -2.54
N ILE A 96 11.89 -3.52 -3.32
CA ILE A 96 11.73 -2.19 -3.93
C ILE A 96 10.67 -2.16 -5.06
N ARG A 97 9.96 -3.26 -5.32
CA ARG A 97 8.83 -3.30 -6.28
C ARG A 97 7.61 -2.64 -5.66
N PHE A 98 7.70 -1.32 -5.48
CA PHE A 98 6.67 -0.49 -4.90
C PHE A 98 5.79 0.07 -6.02
N ASN A 99 4.53 -0.38 -6.10
CA ASN A 99 3.56 0.27 -6.98
C ASN A 99 3.09 1.57 -6.32
N PHE A 100 3.74 2.67 -6.68
CA PHE A 100 3.51 3.97 -6.07
C PHE A 100 2.05 4.42 -6.17
N ASP A 101 1.38 4.13 -7.28
CA ASP A 101 0.02 4.61 -7.58
C ASP A 101 -1.03 4.05 -6.62
N GLU A 102 -0.80 2.86 -6.05
CA GLU A 102 -1.71 2.24 -5.06
C GLU A 102 -1.66 2.92 -3.68
N TYR A 103 -0.60 3.66 -3.41
CA TYR A 103 -0.36 4.30 -2.10
C TYR A 103 -0.57 5.81 -2.14
N VAL A 104 -0.88 6.40 -3.30
CA VAL A 104 -1.06 7.85 -3.40
C VAL A 104 -2.41 8.26 -2.81
N HIS A 105 -2.35 9.12 -1.80
CA HIS A 105 -3.51 9.69 -1.14
C HIS A 105 -3.67 11.16 -1.53
N LYS A 106 -4.53 11.43 -2.52
CA LYS A 106 -4.81 12.78 -3.04
C LYS A 106 -5.93 13.51 -2.30
N ASP A 107 -6.85 12.77 -1.68
CA ASP A 107 -8.11 13.32 -1.16
C ASP A 107 -7.99 13.93 0.25
N TYR A 108 -6.86 13.71 0.92
CA TYR A 108 -6.67 14.03 2.33
C TYR A 108 -6.03 15.42 2.56
N MET A 109 -6.53 16.48 1.90
CA MET A 109 -5.85 17.79 1.85
C MET A 109 -6.53 18.93 2.65
N GLY A 110 -7.03 18.68 3.86
CA GLY A 110 -7.84 19.66 4.60
C GLY A 110 -7.20 20.34 5.82
N GLY A 111 -6.01 19.90 6.25
CA GLY A 111 -5.35 20.35 7.47
C GLY A 111 -3.94 19.77 7.59
N PRO A 112 -3.24 19.97 8.73
CA PRO A 112 -1.89 19.45 8.91
C PRO A 112 -1.88 17.92 8.82
N ILE A 113 -0.79 17.37 8.30
CA ILE A 113 -0.55 15.94 8.25
C ILE A 113 0.54 15.55 9.25
N TYR A 114 0.31 14.44 9.94
CA TYR A 114 1.19 13.88 10.95
C TYR A 114 1.41 12.40 10.62
N ILE A 115 2.61 12.05 10.19
CA ILE A 115 2.98 10.72 9.73
C ILE A 115 3.90 10.11 10.77
N LEU A 116 3.34 9.22 11.60
CA LEU A 116 4.10 8.49 12.60
C LEU A 116 4.70 7.25 11.95
N MET A 117 6.03 7.15 12.02
CA MET A 117 6.78 6.03 11.47
C MET A 117 7.75 5.47 12.49
N PRO A 118 8.10 4.18 12.38
CA PRO A 118 9.24 3.64 13.10
C PRO A 118 10.53 4.36 12.68
N SER A 119 11.48 4.55 13.59
CA SER A 119 12.77 5.22 13.32
C SER A 119 13.54 4.58 12.15
N TYR A 120 13.43 3.27 11.96
CA TYR A 120 14.07 2.59 10.83
C TYR A 120 13.48 2.90 9.44
N TYR A 121 12.39 3.68 9.35
CA TYR A 121 11.87 4.21 8.08
C TYR A 121 12.62 5.47 7.62
N GLU A 122 13.62 5.95 8.33
CA GLU A 122 14.40 7.11 7.91
C GLU A 122 15.10 6.94 6.53
N GLY A 123 15.54 8.08 5.96
CA GLY A 123 16.24 8.11 4.68
C GLY A 123 15.31 7.85 3.49
N ILE A 124 15.63 6.82 2.69
CA ILE A 124 14.94 6.54 1.42
C ILE A 124 13.49 6.12 1.65
N ARG A 125 13.22 5.31 2.69
CA ARG A 125 11.86 4.82 2.99
C ARG A 125 10.93 5.95 3.37
N ALA A 126 11.41 6.89 4.19
CA ALA A 126 10.68 8.09 4.56
C ALA A 126 10.37 8.91 3.30
N LYS A 127 11.36 9.15 2.42
CA LYS A 127 11.13 9.89 1.16
C LYS A 127 10.05 9.25 0.29
N VAL A 128 9.98 7.92 0.23
CA VAL A 128 8.92 7.21 -0.51
C VAL A 128 7.57 7.43 0.18
N MET A 129 7.50 7.25 1.51
CA MET A 129 6.28 7.46 2.30
C MET A 129 5.72 8.88 2.14
N LEU A 130 6.59 9.89 2.23
CA LEU A 130 6.17 11.28 2.11
C LEU A 130 5.62 11.62 0.72
N LYS A 131 6.17 10.98 -0.33
CA LYS A 131 5.68 11.18 -1.70
C LYS A 131 4.26 10.66 -1.88
N CYS A 132 3.82 9.65 -1.13
CA CYS A 132 2.43 9.16 -1.12
C CYS A 132 1.40 10.25 -0.78
N PHE A 133 1.85 11.38 -0.22
CA PHE A 133 1.03 12.53 0.13
C PHE A 133 1.42 13.77 -0.68
N PRO A 134 1.17 13.78 -2.01
CA PRO A 134 1.65 14.83 -2.92
C PRO A 134 1.05 16.23 -2.63
N GLY A 135 -0.01 16.29 -1.82
CA GLY A 135 -0.64 17.53 -1.39
C GLY A 135 0.07 18.29 -0.29
N TYR A 136 1.16 17.73 0.23
CA TYR A 136 1.91 18.28 1.34
C TYR A 136 3.35 18.56 0.91
N LYS A 137 3.93 19.65 1.42
CA LYS A 137 5.31 20.07 1.17
C LYS A 137 5.95 20.54 2.47
N GLY A 138 7.28 20.63 2.49
CA GLY A 138 8.00 21.16 3.65
C GLY A 138 7.90 20.27 4.90
N PHE A 139 7.89 18.95 4.71
CA PHE A 139 7.86 18.01 5.82
C PHE A 139 9.03 18.26 6.77
N SER A 140 8.70 18.44 8.04
CA SER A 140 9.63 18.52 9.16
C SER A 140 9.66 17.18 9.89
N LEU A 141 10.79 16.89 10.55
CA LEU A 141 11.00 15.68 11.33
C LEU A 141 11.05 16.04 12.82
N LYS A 142 10.40 15.22 13.64
CA LYS A 142 10.55 15.23 15.09
C LYS A 142 10.76 13.81 15.58
N GLU A 143 11.87 13.59 16.27
CA GLU A 143 12.10 12.35 17.02
C GLU A 143 11.21 12.35 18.26
N LEU A 144 10.42 11.30 18.45
CA LEU A 144 9.56 11.12 19.62
C LEU A 144 10.22 10.18 20.64
N SER A 145 10.92 9.16 20.13
CA SER A 145 11.68 8.17 20.89
C SER A 145 12.72 7.51 19.97
N ASP A 146 13.54 6.62 20.54
CA ASP A 146 14.47 5.78 19.77
C ASP A 146 13.76 4.88 18.73
N ASN A 147 12.46 4.60 18.95
CA ASN A 147 11.69 3.68 18.12
C ASN A 147 10.81 4.39 17.09
N TYR A 148 10.47 5.66 17.30
CA TYR A 148 9.47 6.36 16.52
C TYR A 148 9.84 7.80 16.21
N VAL A 149 9.52 8.16 14.98
CA VAL A 149 9.68 9.50 14.44
C VAL A 149 8.38 10.00 13.86
N LEU A 150 8.18 11.31 13.94
CA LEU A 150 7.03 12.00 13.39
C LEU A 150 7.47 12.90 12.26
N PHE A 151 6.99 12.63 11.06
CA PHE A 151 7.07 13.58 9.97
C PHE A 151 5.78 14.40 9.92
N PHE A 152 5.90 15.71 9.76
CA PHE A 152 4.72 16.57 9.73
C PHE A 152 4.85 17.72 8.74
N ALA A 153 3.72 18.10 8.16
CA ALA A 153 3.61 19.29 7.31
C ALA A 153 2.34 20.05 7.70
N LYS A 154 2.48 21.34 7.97
CA LYS A 154 1.37 22.24 8.34
C LYS A 154 0.73 22.91 7.14
N ASP A 155 1.50 23.08 6.07
CA ASP A 155 1.07 23.77 4.85
C ASP A 155 0.69 22.79 3.75
N LYS A 156 -0.44 23.07 3.10
CA LYS A 156 -0.82 22.44 1.85
C LYS A 156 0.06 22.98 0.71
N ARG A 157 0.31 22.15 -0.30
CA ARG A 157 1.03 22.55 -1.51
C ARG A 157 0.30 23.61 -2.30
#